data_AF-A0A847Y444-F1
#
_entry.id   AF-A0A847Y444-F1
#
_cell.length_a   1.000
_cell.length_b   1.000
_cell.length_c   1.000
_cell.angle_alpha   90.00
_cell.angle_beta   90.00
_cell.angle_gamma   90.00
#
_symmetry.space_group_name_H-M   'P 1'
#
loop_
_entity.id
_entity.type
_entity.pdbx_description
1 polymer ?
#
loop_
_entity_poly.entity_id
_entity_poly.type
_entity_poly.pdbx_seq_one_letter_code
_entity_poly.pdbx_strand_id
1 'polypeptide(L)'
;AYRKDWNTQRSLFWQLSWRAPAIQPGTAVVSTDLPFRYFSDNSLAAPLNWIYAPDNHTAAMDYMFYYASVRKDRALKLEPGQTIFQGYLAADFTGSSGQLLMIDFQPPGCLRVLDPDYDPVNPLLPPLMREAARSSNTGVIQPETGSVLPARQPDADVFGAEPAHGWCYYFEKASLLAQQSNWQAAADLGDRAFTLGDYPNDPMERFVFIEAYARTGKLERARELSDEVLKITPLVQAPLEKLWERIGK
;
A
#
# COMPACT_ATOMS: atom_id res chain seq x y z
N ALA A 1 4.31 -11.80 22.83
CA ALA A 1 4.39 -10.45 22.23
C ALA A 1 5.35 -10.46 21.02
N TYR A 2 6.64 -10.76 21.19
CA TYR A 2 7.62 -10.85 20.08
C TYR A 2 7.18 -11.69 18.87
N ARG A 3 6.66 -12.91 19.06
CA ARG A 3 6.13 -13.74 17.96
C ARG A 3 5.00 -13.07 17.19
N LYS A 4 4.13 -12.31 17.88
CA LYS A 4 3.01 -11.60 17.24
C LYS A 4 3.55 -10.47 16.37
N ASP A 5 4.42 -9.63 16.92
CA ASP A 5 5.04 -8.53 16.18
C ASP A 5 5.82 -9.05 14.97
N TRP A 6 6.58 -10.14 15.13
CA TRP A 6 7.26 -10.81 14.04
C TRP A 6 6.29 -11.28 12.94
N ASN A 7 5.21 -11.97 13.30
CA ASN A 7 4.20 -12.41 12.33
C ASN A 7 3.55 -11.24 11.60
N THR A 8 3.28 -10.13 12.31
CA THR A 8 2.75 -8.90 11.72
C THR A 8 3.76 -8.25 10.77
N GLN A 9 5.04 -8.21 11.13
CA GLN A 9 6.10 -7.64 10.30
C GLN A 9 6.32 -8.47 9.04
N ARG A 10 6.33 -9.80 9.18
CA ARG A 10 6.34 -10.73 8.05
C ARG A 10 5.15 -10.46 7.13
N SER A 11 3.95 -10.34 7.68
CA SER A 11 2.75 -10.06 6.88
C SER A 11 2.83 -8.73 6.15
N LEU A 12 3.32 -7.67 6.82
CA LEU A 12 3.53 -6.36 6.24
C LEU A 12 4.41 -6.44 4.98
N PHE A 13 5.57 -7.10 5.08
CA PHE A 13 6.52 -7.12 3.98
C PHE A 13 6.12 -8.05 2.83
N TRP A 14 5.48 -9.19 3.11
CA TRP A 14 4.91 -10.04 2.04
C TRP A 14 3.81 -9.30 1.26
N GLN A 15 2.89 -8.64 1.95
CA GLN A 15 1.84 -7.85 1.31
C GLN A 15 2.41 -6.63 0.58
N LEU A 16 3.42 -5.96 1.15
CA LEU A 16 4.09 -4.85 0.46
C LEU A 16 4.71 -5.31 -0.87
N SER A 17 5.37 -6.47 -0.91
CA SER A 17 5.90 -7.04 -2.15
C SER A 17 4.83 -7.49 -3.14
N TRP A 18 3.65 -7.94 -2.68
CA TRP A 18 2.54 -8.27 -3.58
C TRP A 18 1.97 -7.01 -4.24
N ARG A 19 1.73 -5.96 -3.44
CA ARG A 19 1.17 -4.67 -3.90
C ARG A 19 2.17 -3.82 -4.68
N ALA A 20 3.44 -3.86 -4.30
CA ALA A 20 4.50 -3.02 -4.82
C ALA A 20 5.77 -3.86 -5.10
N PRO A 21 5.75 -4.74 -6.13
CA PRO A 21 6.84 -5.69 -6.37
C PRO A 21 8.17 -5.01 -6.70
N ALA A 22 8.14 -3.80 -7.25
CA ALA A 22 9.32 -2.98 -7.39
C ALA A 22 8.98 -1.52 -7.06
N ILE A 23 9.92 -0.82 -6.40
CA ILE A 23 9.76 0.56 -5.94
C ILE A 23 11.00 1.35 -6.39
N GLN A 24 10.81 2.54 -6.95
CA GLN A 24 11.92 3.41 -7.36
C GLN A 24 12.80 3.81 -6.15
N PRO A 25 14.14 3.75 -6.24
CA PRO A 25 15.04 4.29 -5.21
C PRO A 25 14.75 5.77 -4.88
N GLY A 26 15.08 6.19 -3.66
CA GLY A 26 14.76 7.51 -3.11
C GLY A 26 13.32 7.63 -2.59
N THR A 27 12.57 6.52 -2.54
CA THR A 27 11.18 6.48 -2.05
C THR A 27 11.15 6.31 -0.54
N ALA A 28 10.31 7.11 0.12
CA ALA A 28 9.97 6.90 1.54
C ALA A 28 8.58 6.26 1.65
N VAL A 29 8.52 5.10 2.30
CA VAL A 29 7.26 4.44 2.67
C VAL A 29 6.78 5.03 3.99
N VAL A 30 5.54 5.48 4.04
CA VAL A 30 4.99 6.22 5.17
C VAL A 30 3.71 5.55 5.64
N SER A 31 3.61 5.28 6.93
CA SER A 31 2.36 4.81 7.54
C SER A 31 2.02 5.59 8.80
N THR A 32 0.88 5.28 9.42
CA THR A 32 0.66 5.60 10.83
C THR A 32 1.46 4.66 11.72
N ASP A 33 1.27 4.77 13.04
CA ASP A 33 1.75 3.77 13.97
C ASP A 33 1.19 2.40 13.58
N LEU A 34 2.07 1.52 13.12
CA LEU A 34 1.75 0.12 12.86
C LEU A 34 1.54 -0.61 14.20
N PRO A 35 0.76 -1.72 14.23
CA PRO A 35 0.40 -2.41 15.47
C PRO A 35 1.55 -3.27 16.05
N PHE A 36 2.76 -2.71 16.10
CA PHE A 36 3.95 -3.27 16.72
C PHE A 36 4.11 -2.73 18.14
N ARG A 37 4.60 -3.58 19.04
CA ARG A 37 4.92 -3.21 20.42
C ARG A 37 6.40 -2.84 20.59
N TYR A 38 7.29 -3.46 19.83
CA TYR A 38 8.74 -3.33 20.02
C TYR A 38 9.51 -2.71 18.85
N PHE A 39 8.84 -2.43 17.73
CA PHE A 39 9.48 -1.88 16.54
C PHE A 39 9.02 -0.44 16.28
N SER A 40 9.99 0.44 16.05
CA SER A 40 9.75 1.79 15.53
C SER A 40 9.86 1.82 14.01
N ASP A 41 9.42 2.91 13.40
CA ASP A 41 9.62 3.20 11.98
C ASP A 41 11.07 2.96 11.53
N ASN A 42 12.04 3.45 12.32
CA ASN A 42 13.44 3.27 12.02
C ASN A 42 13.88 1.80 11.95
N SER A 43 13.23 0.92 12.72
CA SER A 43 13.52 -0.52 12.71
C SER A 43 13.05 -1.20 11.41
N LEU A 44 12.12 -0.58 10.68
CA LEU A 44 11.56 -1.10 9.43
C LEU A 44 12.37 -0.69 8.19
N ALA A 45 13.26 0.30 8.31
CA ALA A 45 14.12 0.72 7.20
C ALA A 45 15.07 -0.41 6.75
N ALA A 46 15.67 -1.14 7.69
CA ALA A 46 16.58 -2.25 7.36
C ALA A 46 15.91 -3.38 6.56
N PRO A 47 14.80 -4.00 7.03
CA PRO A 47 14.11 -5.04 6.26
C PRO A 47 13.57 -4.53 4.93
N LEU A 48 13.12 -3.26 4.84
CA LEU A 48 12.71 -2.66 3.57
C LEU A 48 13.86 -2.64 2.55
N ASN A 49 15.06 -2.21 2.96
CA ASN A 49 16.21 -2.18 2.07
C ASN A 49 16.75 -3.58 1.74
N TRP A 50 16.70 -4.54 2.67
CA TRP A 50 17.07 -5.93 2.39
C TRP A 50 16.19 -6.56 1.30
N ILE A 51 14.91 -6.17 1.23
CA ILE A 51 13.98 -6.68 0.22
C ILE A 51 14.17 -5.96 -1.11
N TYR A 52 14.17 -4.61 -1.11
CA TYR A 52 14.11 -3.84 -2.35
C TYR A 52 15.48 -3.47 -2.94
N ALA A 53 16.53 -3.42 -2.12
CA ALA A 53 17.90 -3.13 -2.52
C ALA A 53 18.91 -4.17 -1.96
N PRO A 54 18.70 -5.49 -2.18
CA PRO A 54 19.59 -6.53 -1.63
C PRO A 54 21.03 -6.42 -2.14
N ASP A 55 21.21 -5.84 -3.32
CA ASP A 55 22.50 -5.68 -4.00
C ASP A 55 23.20 -4.36 -3.62
N ASN A 56 22.57 -3.50 -2.81
CA ASN A 56 23.18 -2.24 -2.35
C ASN A 56 24.07 -2.50 -1.12
N HIS A 57 25.37 -2.31 -1.29
CA HIS A 57 26.39 -2.49 -0.24
C HIS A 57 27.10 -1.18 0.11
N THR A 58 26.45 -0.04 -0.16
CA THR A 58 27.01 1.30 0.10
C THR A 58 26.48 1.87 1.42
N ALA A 59 27.03 3.02 1.83
CA ALA A 59 26.50 3.81 2.95
C ALA A 59 25.32 4.72 2.56
N ALA A 60 24.74 4.54 1.37
CA ALA A 60 23.56 5.28 0.91
C ALA A 60 22.37 4.31 0.78
N MET A 61 21.36 4.49 1.62
CA MET A 61 20.13 3.69 1.58
C MET A 61 19.18 4.20 0.49
N ASP A 62 18.57 3.26 -0.23
CA ASP A 62 17.62 3.58 -1.30
C ASP A 62 16.21 3.86 -0.79
N TYR A 63 15.86 3.33 0.38
CA TYR A 63 14.50 3.42 0.92
C TYR A 63 14.51 3.81 2.39
N MET A 64 13.45 4.49 2.81
CA MET A 64 13.21 4.82 4.21
C MET A 64 11.78 4.49 4.60
N PHE A 65 11.58 4.14 5.87
CA PHE A 65 10.26 3.93 6.45
C PHE A 65 10.00 4.98 7.52
N TYR A 66 8.85 5.65 7.47
CA TYR A 66 8.46 6.66 8.46
C TYR A 66 7.09 6.38 9.05
N TYR A 67 6.94 6.66 10.34
CA TYR A 67 5.64 6.88 10.94
C TYR A 67 5.31 8.37 10.85
N ALA A 68 4.22 8.71 10.16
CA ALA A 68 3.77 10.09 10.04
C ALA A 68 3.53 10.73 11.42
N SER A 69 2.99 9.98 12.37
CA SER A 69 2.75 10.36 13.78
C SER A 69 4.01 10.85 14.49
N VAL A 70 5.18 10.35 14.12
CA VAL A 70 6.47 10.66 14.76
C VAL A 70 7.25 11.73 13.96
N ARG A 71 7.07 11.77 12.64
CA ARG A 71 7.98 12.47 11.72
C ARG A 71 7.41 13.71 11.06
N LYS A 72 6.09 13.99 11.17
CA LYS A 72 5.43 15.13 10.53
C LYS A 72 6.15 16.47 10.81
N ASP A 73 6.56 16.70 12.05
CA ASP A 73 7.17 17.96 12.47
C ASP A 73 8.71 17.95 12.39
N ARG A 74 9.31 16.93 11.76
CA ARG A 74 10.76 16.73 11.71
C ARG A 74 11.24 16.43 10.29
N ALA A 75 11.22 15.15 9.92
CA ALA A 75 11.86 14.65 8.70
C ALA A 75 10.88 14.54 7.53
N LEU A 76 9.59 14.30 7.82
CA LEU A 76 8.59 14.09 6.79
C LEU A 76 8.03 15.43 6.32
N LYS A 77 8.39 15.81 5.09
CA LYS A 77 7.81 16.98 4.41
C LYS A 77 6.72 16.49 3.47
N LEU A 78 5.48 16.94 3.67
CA LEU A 78 4.34 16.53 2.83
C LEU A 78 4.18 17.39 1.57
N GLU A 79 4.79 18.57 1.56
CA GLU A 79 4.82 19.45 0.38
C GLU A 79 5.67 18.82 -0.73
N PRO A 80 5.19 18.71 -1.98
CA PRO A 80 5.93 18.08 -3.08
C PRO A 80 7.27 18.76 -3.40
N GLY A 81 8.24 17.96 -3.88
CA GLY A 81 9.52 18.44 -4.42
C GLY A 81 10.57 18.85 -3.39
N GLN A 82 10.33 18.59 -2.10
CA GLN A 82 11.27 18.85 -1.02
C GLN A 82 12.23 17.68 -0.82
N THR A 83 13.52 17.99 -0.62
CA THR A 83 14.48 16.97 -0.20
C THR A 83 14.18 16.48 1.22
N ILE A 84 14.20 15.16 1.37
CA ILE A 84 14.11 14.43 2.64
C ILE A 84 15.49 13.83 2.90
N PHE A 85 16.02 14.07 4.10
CA PHE A 85 17.28 13.51 4.54
C PHE A 85 17.12 12.85 5.91
N GLN A 86 17.67 11.64 6.06
CA GLN A 86 17.72 10.93 7.32
C GLN A 86 19.06 10.24 7.48
N GLY A 87 19.84 10.72 8.44
CA GLY A 87 21.07 10.04 8.82
C GLY A 87 20.81 8.86 9.76
N TYR A 88 21.48 7.74 9.50
CA TYR A 88 21.72 6.67 10.46
C TYR A 88 23.20 6.60 10.81
N LEU A 89 23.51 5.90 11.91
CA LEU A 89 24.89 5.62 12.28
C LEU A 89 25.64 4.82 11.19
N ALA A 90 24.93 3.96 10.45
CA ALA A 90 25.53 3.04 9.49
C ALA A 90 25.41 3.48 8.02
N ALA A 91 24.44 4.33 7.68
CA ALA A 91 24.14 4.76 6.32
C ALA A 91 23.23 6.00 6.31
N ASP A 92 23.13 6.70 5.19
CA ASP A 92 22.25 7.85 5.03
C ASP A 92 21.16 7.58 3.99
N PHE A 93 19.96 8.09 4.23
CA PHE A 93 18.90 8.15 3.21
C PHE A 93 18.75 9.58 2.69
N THR A 94 18.73 9.72 1.37
CA THR A 94 18.34 10.96 0.68
C THR A 94 17.23 10.64 -0.31
N GLY A 95 16.09 11.30 -0.17
CA GLY A 95 14.92 11.11 -1.04
C GLY A 95 14.17 12.41 -1.32
N SER A 96 13.01 12.27 -1.93
CA SER A 96 12.14 13.40 -2.30
C SER A 96 10.74 13.21 -1.74
N SER A 97 10.11 14.30 -1.26
CA SER A 97 8.69 14.30 -0.91
C SER A 97 7.76 14.12 -2.12
N GLY A 98 8.30 14.19 -3.35
CA GLY A 98 7.60 13.74 -4.55
C GLY A 98 7.55 12.21 -4.70
N GLN A 99 8.29 11.46 -3.89
CA GLN A 99 8.38 10.00 -3.88
C GLN A 99 7.94 9.43 -2.53
N LEU A 100 6.80 9.91 -2.00
CA LEU A 100 6.20 9.35 -0.79
C LEU A 100 5.21 8.26 -1.17
N LEU A 101 5.34 7.08 -0.57
CA LEU A 101 4.38 6.00 -0.71
C LEU A 101 3.60 5.86 0.60
N MET A 102 2.39 6.42 0.66
CA MET A 102 1.55 6.35 1.85
C MET A 102 0.86 4.98 1.90
N ILE A 103 1.02 4.26 3.00
CA ILE A 103 0.38 2.96 3.22
C ILE A 103 -0.45 2.94 4.49
N ASP A 104 -1.54 2.20 4.46
CA ASP A 104 -2.31 1.78 5.62
C ASP A 104 -2.24 0.26 5.77
N PHE A 105 -2.01 -0.19 7.00
CA PHE A 105 -1.88 -1.61 7.33
C PHE A 105 -2.38 -1.85 8.74
N GLN A 106 -3.63 -2.27 8.85
CA GLN A 106 -4.32 -2.58 10.11
C GLN A 106 -4.87 -4.02 10.06
N PRO A 107 -4.03 -5.04 10.29
CA PRO A 107 -4.47 -6.43 10.34
C PRO A 107 -5.66 -6.64 11.30
N PRO A 108 -6.68 -7.44 10.91
CA PRO A 108 -6.68 -8.39 9.79
C PRO A 108 -6.97 -7.79 8.39
N GLY A 109 -7.09 -6.46 8.25
CA GLY A 109 -7.12 -5.79 6.94
C GLY A 109 -5.83 -5.98 6.14
N CYS A 110 -5.96 -5.84 4.82
CA CYS A 110 -4.85 -5.95 3.88
C CYS A 110 -4.01 -4.66 3.83
N LEU A 111 -2.79 -4.74 3.31
CA LEU A 111 -1.97 -3.58 3.05
C LEU A 111 -2.57 -2.80 1.90
N ARG A 112 -2.79 -1.51 2.16
CA ARG A 112 -3.31 -0.57 1.17
C ARG A 112 -2.30 0.51 0.91
N VAL A 113 -2.00 0.75 -0.36
CA VAL A 113 -1.39 2.02 -0.78
C VAL A 113 -2.52 3.03 -0.90
N LEU A 114 -2.39 4.16 -0.19
CA LEU A 114 -3.44 5.17 -0.16
C LEU A 114 -3.57 5.88 -1.51
N ASP A 115 -4.82 6.02 -1.96
CA ASP A 115 -5.18 6.63 -3.23
C ASP A 115 -5.44 8.13 -3.04
N PRO A 116 -4.68 9.01 -3.73
CA PRO A 116 -4.79 10.46 -3.53
C PRO A 116 -6.14 11.05 -3.97
N ASP A 117 -6.98 10.32 -4.71
CA ASP A 117 -8.28 10.83 -5.18
C ASP A 117 -9.38 10.72 -4.11
N TYR A 118 -9.49 9.57 -3.44
CA TYR A 118 -10.59 9.29 -2.51
C TYR A 118 -10.16 9.08 -1.05
N ASP A 119 -8.93 8.64 -0.77
CA ASP A 119 -8.50 8.47 0.63
C ASP A 119 -8.40 9.80 1.42
N PRO A 120 -8.21 10.99 0.80
CA PRO A 120 -8.30 12.25 1.53
C PRO A 120 -9.69 12.61 2.07
N VAL A 121 -10.73 11.87 1.69
CA VAL A 121 -12.08 12.00 2.26
C VAL A 121 -12.53 10.73 3.00
N ASN A 122 -11.63 9.73 3.15
CA ASN A 122 -11.95 8.48 3.81
C ASN A 122 -11.94 8.65 5.35
N PRO A 123 -13.11 8.56 6.02
CA PRO A 123 -13.19 8.76 7.46
C PRO A 123 -12.61 7.60 8.28
N LEU A 124 -12.38 6.44 7.68
CA LEU A 124 -11.79 5.28 8.34
C LEU A 124 -10.29 5.47 8.62
N LEU A 125 -9.63 6.37 7.87
CA LEU A 125 -8.24 6.72 8.11
C LEU A 125 -8.10 7.71 9.27
N PRO A 126 -7.04 7.58 10.09
CA PRO A 126 -6.64 8.61 11.03
C PRO A 126 -6.50 9.98 10.34
N PRO A 127 -6.86 11.10 11.00
CA PRO A 127 -6.84 12.43 10.37
C PRO A 127 -5.53 12.77 9.68
N LEU A 128 -4.40 12.38 10.29
CA LEU A 128 -3.08 12.59 9.72
C LEU A 128 -2.85 11.83 8.40
N MET A 129 -3.28 10.56 8.31
CA MET A 129 -3.13 9.80 7.07
C MET A 129 -4.08 10.26 5.98
N ARG A 130 -5.27 10.75 6.38
CA ARG A 130 -6.20 11.37 5.43
C ARG A 130 -5.58 12.62 4.80
N GLU A 131 -4.92 13.47 5.59
CA GLU A 131 -4.18 14.63 5.08
C GLU A 131 -3.01 14.18 4.18
N ALA A 132 -2.22 13.22 4.67
CA ALA A 132 -1.02 12.73 3.99
C ALA A 132 -1.31 11.94 2.70
N ALA A 133 -2.50 11.32 2.57
CA ALA A 133 -2.91 10.57 1.38
C ALA A 133 -2.79 11.38 0.09
N ARG A 134 -3.00 12.71 0.17
CA ARG A 134 -2.85 13.63 -0.98
C ARG A 134 -1.43 13.65 -1.55
N SER A 135 -0.43 13.35 -0.72
CA SER A 135 0.98 13.32 -1.11
C SER A 135 1.46 11.91 -1.47
N SER A 136 0.58 10.91 -1.45
CA SER A 136 0.90 9.54 -1.88
C SER A 136 1.14 9.52 -3.40
N ASN A 137 2.30 9.03 -3.82
CA ASN A 137 2.65 8.86 -5.21
C ASN A 137 2.75 7.36 -5.55
N THR A 138 1.71 6.80 -6.14
CA THR A 138 1.69 5.40 -6.58
C THR A 138 2.60 5.14 -7.78
N GLY A 139 2.97 6.17 -8.54
CA GLY A 139 3.83 6.08 -9.73
C GLY A 139 5.28 5.65 -9.45
N VAL A 140 5.71 5.67 -8.18
CA VAL A 140 7.00 5.09 -7.76
C VAL A 140 6.97 3.56 -7.78
N ILE A 141 5.78 2.95 -7.74
CA ILE A 141 5.61 1.50 -7.85
C ILE A 141 5.71 1.09 -9.31
N GLN A 142 6.50 0.05 -9.54
CA GLN A 142 6.73 -0.52 -10.84
C GLN A 142 6.09 -1.92 -10.96
N PRO A 143 5.59 -2.29 -12.15
CA PRO A 143 4.99 -3.60 -12.38
C PRO A 143 6.03 -4.73 -12.35
N GLU A 144 5.57 -5.97 -12.17
CA GLU A 144 6.42 -7.16 -12.21
C GLU A 144 7.05 -7.39 -13.59
N THR A 145 6.27 -7.16 -14.64
CA THR A 145 6.67 -7.38 -16.03
C THR A 145 6.83 -6.06 -16.74
N GLY A 146 7.90 -5.90 -17.50
CA GLY A 146 8.15 -4.70 -18.31
C GLY A 146 8.71 -3.51 -17.52
N SER A 147 9.06 -3.67 -16.25
CA SER A 147 9.82 -2.68 -15.50
C SER A 147 11.33 -2.81 -15.74
N VAL A 148 12.04 -1.69 -15.57
CA VAL A 148 13.50 -1.63 -15.50
C VAL A 148 14.02 -2.21 -14.17
N LEU A 149 13.22 -2.12 -13.10
CA LEU A 149 13.57 -2.66 -11.79
C LEU A 149 13.05 -4.10 -11.68
N PRO A 150 13.86 -5.06 -11.19
CA PRO A 150 13.40 -6.42 -10.98
C PRO A 150 12.34 -6.46 -9.87
N ALA A 151 11.34 -7.32 -10.03
CA ALA A 151 10.42 -7.63 -8.95
C ALA A 151 11.20 -8.23 -7.76
N ARG A 152 10.86 -7.77 -6.56
CA ARG A 152 11.47 -8.14 -5.30
C ARG A 152 10.44 -8.79 -4.38
N GLN A 153 10.90 -9.74 -3.58
CA GLN A 153 10.10 -10.43 -2.59
C GLN A 153 10.95 -10.70 -1.34
N PRO A 154 10.33 -10.87 -0.16
CA PRO A 154 11.03 -11.26 1.04
C PRO A 154 11.81 -12.57 0.87
N ASP A 155 13.01 -12.61 1.44
CA ASP A 155 13.80 -13.84 1.55
C ASP A 155 13.09 -14.82 2.50
N ALA A 156 12.82 -16.03 2.02
CA ALA A 156 12.12 -17.06 2.79
C ALA A 156 12.92 -17.57 4.00
N ASP A 157 14.25 -17.46 4.00
CA ASP A 157 15.08 -17.85 5.14
C ASP A 157 14.99 -16.83 6.29
N VAL A 158 14.71 -15.56 5.97
CA VAL A 158 14.56 -14.48 6.95
C VAL A 158 13.11 -14.29 7.34
N PHE A 159 12.22 -14.16 6.35
CA PHE A 159 10.80 -13.84 6.55
C PHE A 159 9.89 -15.07 6.55
N GLY A 160 10.43 -16.27 6.39
CA GLY A 160 9.63 -17.49 6.23
C GLY A 160 8.96 -17.56 4.85
N ALA A 161 8.39 -18.73 4.55
CA ALA A 161 7.71 -18.97 3.28
C ALA A 161 6.58 -17.97 3.00
N GLU A 162 6.34 -17.74 1.71
CA GLU A 162 5.23 -16.92 1.22
C GLU A 162 3.90 -17.41 1.82
N PRO A 163 3.07 -16.51 2.38
CA PRO A 163 1.75 -16.88 2.85
C PRO A 163 0.86 -17.37 1.71
N ALA A 164 -0.13 -18.21 2.05
CA ALA A 164 -1.12 -18.65 1.06
C ALA A 164 -1.86 -17.47 0.43
N HIS A 165 -2.13 -17.57 -0.87
CA HIS A 165 -2.80 -16.54 -1.66
C HIS A 165 -4.30 -16.48 -1.34
N GLY A 166 -4.64 -15.74 -0.28
CA GLY A 166 -6.03 -15.42 0.11
C GLY A 166 -6.51 -14.09 -0.45
N TRP A 167 -7.53 -13.51 0.18
CA TRP A 167 -8.15 -12.25 -0.25
C TRP A 167 -7.14 -11.12 -0.48
N CYS A 168 -6.24 -10.88 0.48
CA CYS A 168 -5.25 -9.79 0.38
C CYS A 168 -4.33 -9.91 -0.84
N TYR A 169 -3.91 -11.13 -1.18
CA TYR A 169 -3.09 -11.35 -2.37
C TYR A 169 -3.82 -10.88 -3.63
N TYR A 170 -5.06 -11.32 -3.84
CA TYR A 170 -5.83 -10.95 -5.03
C TYR A 170 -6.20 -9.47 -5.04
N PHE A 171 -6.56 -8.91 -3.89
CA PHE A 171 -6.83 -7.48 -3.73
C PHE A 171 -5.61 -6.62 -4.12
N GLU A 172 -4.43 -6.95 -3.58
CA GLU A 172 -3.21 -6.19 -3.81
C GLU A 172 -2.71 -6.31 -5.24
N LYS A 173 -2.78 -7.51 -5.83
CA LYS A 173 -2.48 -7.72 -7.25
C LYS A 173 -3.47 -7.00 -8.16
N ALA A 174 -4.76 -6.99 -7.83
CA ALA A 174 -5.77 -6.22 -8.57
C ALA A 174 -5.50 -4.73 -8.46
N SER A 175 -5.11 -4.22 -7.30
CA SER A 175 -4.75 -2.81 -7.08
C SER A 175 -3.52 -2.41 -7.90
N LEU A 176 -2.51 -3.28 -7.98
CA LEU A 176 -1.34 -3.07 -8.85
C LEU A 176 -1.71 -3.04 -10.34
N LEU A 177 -2.61 -3.92 -10.79
CA LEU A 177 -3.08 -3.96 -12.19
C LEU A 177 -3.96 -2.76 -12.54
N ALA A 178 -4.86 -2.36 -11.64
CA ALA A 178 -5.71 -1.19 -11.77
C ALA A 178 -4.88 0.09 -11.92
N GLN A 179 -3.79 0.22 -11.15
CA GLN A 179 -2.84 1.33 -11.29
C GLN A 179 -2.23 1.43 -12.71
N GLN A 180 -2.12 0.31 -13.42
CA GLN A 180 -1.62 0.24 -14.80
C GLN A 180 -2.75 0.34 -15.83
N SER A 181 -3.99 0.66 -15.39
CA SER A 181 -5.19 0.64 -16.23
C SER A 181 -5.49 -0.72 -16.87
N ASN A 182 -4.96 -1.81 -16.32
CA ASN A 182 -5.28 -3.17 -16.77
C ASN A 182 -6.57 -3.67 -16.10
N TRP A 183 -7.67 -3.00 -16.42
CA TRP A 183 -8.97 -3.17 -15.77
C TRP A 183 -9.54 -4.57 -15.94
N GLN A 184 -9.34 -5.19 -17.11
CA GLN A 184 -9.82 -6.56 -17.35
C GLN A 184 -9.12 -7.56 -16.43
N ALA A 185 -7.79 -7.50 -16.35
CA ALA A 185 -7.05 -8.41 -15.46
C ALA A 185 -7.38 -8.16 -13.98
N ALA A 186 -7.57 -6.90 -13.57
CA ALA A 186 -8.03 -6.57 -12.22
C ALA A 186 -9.43 -7.14 -11.91
N ALA A 187 -10.36 -7.06 -12.86
CA ALA A 187 -11.69 -7.65 -12.76
C ALA A 187 -11.63 -9.18 -12.69
N ASP A 188 -10.77 -9.82 -13.48
CA ASP A 188 -10.59 -11.28 -13.46
C ASP A 188 -10.02 -11.78 -12.12
N LEU A 189 -9.13 -11.00 -11.48
CA LEU A 189 -8.69 -11.29 -10.11
C LEU A 189 -9.84 -11.13 -9.10
N GLY A 190 -10.73 -10.16 -9.32
CA GLY A 190 -11.94 -10.01 -8.53
C GLY A 190 -12.83 -11.24 -8.63
N ASP A 191 -13.11 -11.71 -9.85
CA ASP A 191 -13.94 -12.90 -10.08
C ASP A 191 -13.37 -14.12 -9.32
N ARG A 192 -12.03 -14.25 -9.26
CA ARG A 192 -11.37 -15.30 -8.45
C ARG A 192 -11.49 -15.03 -6.95
N ALA A 193 -11.17 -13.82 -6.49
CA ALA A 193 -11.19 -13.45 -5.08
C ALA A 193 -12.57 -13.67 -4.44
N PHE A 194 -13.65 -13.30 -5.13
CA PHE A 194 -15.02 -13.48 -4.63
C PHE A 194 -15.51 -14.93 -4.64
N THR A 195 -14.78 -15.87 -5.26
CA THR A 195 -15.07 -17.31 -5.15
C THR A 195 -14.37 -17.97 -3.96
N LEU A 196 -13.46 -17.25 -3.28
CA LEU A 196 -12.84 -17.73 -2.07
C LEU A 196 -13.86 -17.79 -0.92
N GLY A 197 -13.64 -18.69 0.03
CA GLY A 197 -14.30 -18.65 1.34
C GLY A 197 -13.71 -17.59 2.29
N ASP A 198 -12.89 -16.70 1.76
CA ASP A 198 -12.20 -15.61 2.45
C ASP A 198 -12.78 -14.27 1.99
N TYR A 199 -12.79 -13.28 2.89
CA TYR A 199 -13.55 -12.03 2.70
C TYR A 199 -12.74 -10.82 3.18
N PRO A 200 -12.99 -9.63 2.59
CA PRO A 200 -12.34 -8.39 3.01
C PRO A 200 -12.64 -8.04 4.45
N ASN A 201 -11.61 -7.57 5.16
CA ASN A 201 -11.74 -7.06 6.53
C ASN A 201 -11.91 -5.53 6.59
N ASP A 202 -11.70 -4.83 5.46
CA ASP A 202 -11.99 -3.40 5.28
C ASP A 202 -12.92 -3.20 4.06
N PRO A 203 -14.04 -2.47 4.20
CA PRO A 203 -14.94 -2.17 3.08
C PRO A 203 -14.25 -1.53 1.86
N MET A 204 -13.19 -0.74 2.09
CA MET A 204 -12.42 -0.08 1.04
C MET A 204 -11.64 -1.07 0.16
N GLU A 205 -11.37 -2.30 0.63
CA GLU A 205 -10.73 -3.34 -0.19
C GLU A 205 -11.59 -3.76 -1.39
N ARG A 206 -12.90 -3.46 -1.38
CA ARG A 206 -13.78 -3.68 -2.53
C ARG A 206 -13.67 -2.59 -3.60
N PHE A 207 -13.10 -1.42 -3.30
CA PHE A 207 -13.10 -0.27 -4.21
C PHE A 207 -12.40 -0.56 -5.53
N VAL A 208 -11.27 -1.28 -5.49
CA VAL A 208 -10.56 -1.68 -6.71
C VAL A 208 -11.42 -2.53 -7.64
N PHE A 209 -12.23 -3.43 -7.07
CA PHE A 209 -13.11 -4.31 -7.84
C PHE A 209 -14.35 -3.57 -8.33
N ILE A 210 -14.91 -2.63 -7.54
CA ILE A 210 -15.97 -1.72 -8.00
C ILE A 210 -15.52 -1.00 -9.26
N GLU A 211 -14.33 -0.40 -9.24
CA GLU A 211 -13.80 0.33 -10.40
C GLU A 211 -13.48 -0.60 -11.57
N ALA A 212 -12.79 -1.71 -11.34
CA ALA A 212 -12.45 -2.66 -12.39
C ALA A 212 -13.70 -3.22 -13.10
N TYR A 213 -14.75 -3.57 -12.35
CA TYR A 213 -16.03 -4.00 -12.92
C TYR A 213 -16.74 -2.89 -13.67
N ALA A 214 -16.76 -1.67 -13.15
CA ALA A 214 -17.39 -0.56 -13.84
C ALA A 214 -16.67 -0.25 -15.18
N ARG A 215 -15.33 -0.20 -15.17
CA ARG A 215 -14.49 0.07 -16.34
C ARG A 215 -14.53 -1.04 -17.40
N THR A 216 -14.94 -2.25 -17.03
CA THR A 216 -15.08 -3.41 -17.94
C THR A 216 -16.52 -3.70 -18.36
N GLY A 217 -17.46 -2.80 -18.03
CA GLY A 217 -18.86 -2.91 -18.43
C GLY A 217 -19.72 -3.83 -17.54
N LYS A 218 -19.15 -4.42 -16.49
CA LYS A 218 -19.87 -5.17 -15.44
C LYS A 218 -20.54 -4.21 -14.43
N LEU A 219 -21.30 -3.24 -14.93
CA LEU A 219 -21.85 -2.12 -14.13
C LEU A 219 -22.79 -2.58 -13.01
N GLU A 220 -23.64 -3.58 -13.26
CA GLU A 220 -24.54 -4.10 -12.22
C GLU A 220 -23.74 -4.68 -11.05
N ARG A 221 -22.68 -5.43 -11.32
CA ARG A 221 -21.82 -5.96 -10.25
C ARG A 221 -21.09 -4.86 -9.48
N ALA A 222 -20.65 -3.80 -10.17
CA ALA A 222 -20.04 -2.64 -9.51
C ALA A 222 -21.01 -1.91 -8.57
N ARG A 223 -22.28 -1.78 -8.97
CA ARG A 223 -23.35 -1.20 -8.13
C ARG A 223 -23.68 -2.08 -6.94
N GLU A 224 -23.82 -3.39 -7.14
CA GLU A 224 -24.02 -4.34 -6.05
C GLU A 224 -22.93 -4.22 -4.98
N LEU A 225 -21.66 -4.20 -5.40
CA LEU A 225 -20.54 -4.02 -4.48
C LEU A 225 -20.55 -2.65 -3.78
N SER A 226 -20.98 -1.60 -4.48
CA SER A 226 -21.14 -0.27 -3.89
C SER A 226 -22.19 -0.28 -2.77
N ASP A 227 -23.33 -0.92 -3.01
CA ASP A 227 -24.39 -1.08 -2.03
C ASP A 227 -23.97 -1.96 -0.85
N GLU A 228 -23.23 -3.05 -1.11
CA GLU A 228 -22.65 -3.91 -0.06
C GLU A 228 -21.74 -3.11 0.87
N VAL A 229 -20.86 -2.28 0.32
CA VAL A 229 -19.93 -1.46 1.09
C VAL A 229 -20.66 -0.42 1.94
N LEU A 230 -21.67 0.25 1.39
CA LEU A 230 -22.49 1.22 2.14
C LEU A 230 -23.31 0.56 3.26
N LYS A 231 -23.78 -0.68 3.04
CA LYS A 231 -24.47 -1.47 4.08
C LYS A 231 -23.54 -1.86 5.22
N ILE A 232 -22.26 -2.13 4.94
CA ILE A 232 -21.25 -2.41 5.98
C ILE A 232 -21.00 -1.16 6.82
N THR A 233 -20.75 -0.02 6.17
CA THR A 233 -20.59 1.26 6.86
C THR A 233 -20.96 2.43 5.96
N PRO A 234 -21.93 3.28 6.34
CA PRO A 234 -22.25 4.49 5.57
C PRO A 234 -21.12 5.52 5.54
N LEU A 235 -20.11 5.39 6.41
CA LEU A 235 -18.99 6.32 6.52
C LEU A 235 -18.19 6.44 5.20
N VAL A 236 -18.13 5.36 4.41
CA VAL A 236 -17.40 5.35 3.12
C VAL A 236 -18.19 5.96 1.97
N GLN A 237 -19.33 6.61 2.21
CA GLN A 237 -20.09 7.28 1.15
C GLN A 237 -19.25 8.33 0.41
N ALA A 238 -18.58 9.22 1.13
CA ALA A 238 -17.76 10.28 0.51
C ALA A 238 -16.62 9.72 -0.38
N PRO A 239 -15.79 8.74 0.06
CA PRO A 239 -14.79 8.16 -0.84
C PRO A 239 -15.43 7.36 -1.98
N LEU A 240 -16.58 6.72 -1.79
CA LEU A 240 -17.29 6.00 -2.85
C LEU A 240 -17.82 6.95 -3.93
N GLU A 241 -18.35 8.11 -3.54
CA GLU A 241 -18.76 9.16 -4.48
C GLU A 241 -17.55 9.64 -5.31
N LYS A 242 -16.38 9.83 -4.68
CA LYS A 242 -15.14 10.16 -5.40
C LYS A 242 -14.70 9.07 -6.37
N LEU A 243 -14.87 7.80 -6.01
CA LEU A 243 -14.60 6.67 -6.90
C LEU A 243 -15.51 6.71 -8.14
N TRP A 244 -16.81 6.92 -7.96
CA TRP A 244 -17.76 7.00 -9.08
C TRP A 244 -17.57 8.25 -9.94
N GLU A 245 -17.22 9.40 -9.35
CA GLU A 245 -16.78 10.59 -10.09
C GLU A 245 -15.57 10.28 -10.97
N ARG A 246 -14.59 9.50 -10.47
CA ARG A 246 -13.43 9.07 -11.25
C ARG A 246 -13.80 8.12 -12.37
N ILE A 247 -14.66 7.13 -12.10
CA ILE A 247 -15.15 6.17 -13.10
C ILE A 247 -15.87 6.88 -14.25
N GLY A 248 -16.63 7.93 -13.96
CA GLY A 248 -17.37 8.71 -14.94
C GLY A 248 -16.54 9.65 -15.82
N LYS A 249 -15.25 9.84 -15.51
CA LYS A 249 -14.27 10.54 -16.37
C LYS A 249 -13.64 9.57 -17.36
#